data_AF-A0AAW2CII9-F1
#
_entry.id   AF-A0AAW2CII9-F1
#
_cell.length_a   1.000
_cell.length_b   1.000
_cell.length_c   1.000
_cell.angle_alpha   90.00
_cell.angle_beta   90.00
_cell.angle_gamma   90.00
#
_symmetry.space_group_name_H-M   'P 1'
#
loop_
_entity.id
_entity.type
_entity.pdbx_description
1 polymer ?
#
loop_
_entity_poly.entity_id
_entity_poly.type
_entity_poly.pdbx_seq_one_letter_code
_entity_poly.pdbx_strand_id
1 'polypeptide(L)'
;MKPIAFHQLCHILIEGEHVRSTIHMSITEQALIFLHIIGHNVRFRVIGIRFHRSTETIHKYFKVILRGVLKLYRALIRLPSKDTPPEIRDSRSLYPYFKDCVGAIDGTHVRASVPPEIQGGFCGRKDGTTQNVLAPISFDLKFTYVLAGWEGSAHDSRALNDAFDRPGGFLIPESKYYLGDAGYDVVMSKGKEKVGTKHFRWLLPMHTTMLTLLAEEVAKGNKPSNTFKAGSFAIVAKEISA
;
A
#
# COMPACT_ATOMS: atom_id res chain seq x y z
N MET A 1 -11.19 3.21 -16.38
CA MET A 1 -11.22 1.73 -16.26
C MET A 1 -11.69 1.15 -17.58
N LYS A 2 -11.05 0.08 -18.10
CA LYS A 2 -11.53 -0.59 -19.33
C LYS A 2 -12.87 -1.28 -19.06
N PRO A 3 -13.82 -1.34 -20.02
CA PRO A 3 -15.13 -1.97 -19.80
C PRO A 3 -15.05 -3.41 -19.30
N ILE A 4 -14.12 -4.21 -19.83
CA ILE A 4 -13.93 -5.61 -19.44
C ILE A 4 -13.61 -5.73 -17.94
N ALA A 5 -12.68 -4.91 -17.44
CA ALA A 5 -12.30 -4.91 -16.03
C ALA A 5 -13.46 -4.49 -15.12
N PHE A 6 -14.31 -3.56 -15.59
CA PHE A 6 -15.50 -3.14 -14.85
C PHE A 6 -16.51 -4.29 -14.69
N HIS A 7 -16.79 -5.02 -15.78
CA HIS A 7 -17.70 -6.17 -15.72
C HIS A 7 -17.13 -7.32 -14.89
N GLN A 8 -15.82 -7.57 -14.96
CA GLN A 8 -15.13 -8.53 -14.08
C GLN A 8 -15.27 -8.16 -12.61
N LEU A 9 -15.09 -6.90 -12.24
CA LEU A 9 -15.31 -6.44 -10.87
C LEU A 9 -16.75 -6.69 -10.42
N CYS A 10 -17.74 -6.36 -11.25
CA CYS A 10 -19.14 -6.62 -10.94
C CYS A 10 -19.41 -8.12 -10.73
N HIS A 11 -18.83 -8.97 -11.59
CA HIS A 11 -18.94 -10.42 -11.48
C HIS A 11 -18.35 -10.95 -10.17
N ILE A 12 -17.14 -10.52 -9.82
CA ILE A 12 -16.47 -10.90 -8.57
C ILE A 12 -17.31 -10.49 -7.34
N LEU A 13 -17.92 -9.30 -7.37
CA LEU A 13 -18.78 -8.82 -6.28
C LEU A 13 -20.09 -9.62 -6.16
N ILE A 14 -20.60 -10.15 -7.27
CA ILE A 14 -21.79 -11.00 -7.33
C ILE A 14 -21.47 -12.41 -6.83
N GLU A 15 -20.47 -13.06 -7.42
CA GLU A 15 -20.11 -14.46 -7.12
C GLU A 15 -19.67 -14.64 -5.68
N GLY A 16 -18.94 -13.67 -5.11
CA GLY A 16 -18.58 -13.70 -3.70
C GLY A 16 -19.74 -13.43 -2.74
N GLU A 17 -20.96 -13.23 -3.24
CA GLU A 17 -22.13 -12.73 -2.51
C GLU A 17 -21.82 -11.48 -1.67
N HIS A 18 -20.90 -10.65 -2.16
CA HIS A 18 -20.45 -9.48 -1.45
C HIS A 18 -21.42 -8.31 -1.62
N VAL A 19 -22.12 -8.27 -2.76
CA VAL A 19 -23.12 -7.26 -3.13
C VAL A 19 -24.29 -7.96 -3.80
N ARG A 20 -25.52 -7.53 -3.49
CA ARG A 20 -26.74 -8.03 -4.14
C ARG A 20 -27.43 -6.93 -4.92
N SER A 21 -28.01 -7.30 -6.06
CA SER A 21 -28.90 -6.41 -6.80
C SER A 21 -30.17 -6.21 -5.97
N THR A 22 -30.77 -5.04 -6.10
CA THR A 22 -32.09 -4.77 -5.53
C THR A 22 -33.08 -4.52 -6.66
N ILE A 23 -34.36 -4.54 -6.34
CA ILE A 23 -35.42 -4.11 -7.27
C ILE A 23 -35.25 -2.64 -7.70
N HIS A 24 -34.51 -1.84 -6.92
CA HIS A 24 -34.36 -0.40 -7.14
C HIS A 24 -33.06 -0.02 -7.88
N MET A 25 -32.03 -0.89 -7.83
CA MET A 25 -30.72 -0.57 -8.40
C MET A 25 -29.90 -1.82 -8.72
N SER A 26 -29.47 -1.92 -9.97
CA SER A 26 -28.58 -2.97 -10.45
C SER A 26 -27.17 -2.84 -9.87
N ILE A 27 -26.42 -3.95 -9.79
CA ILE A 27 -25.02 -3.92 -9.30
C ILE A 27 -24.14 -3.07 -10.21
N THR A 28 -24.39 -3.09 -11.51
CA THR A 28 -23.72 -2.22 -12.48
C THR A 28 -23.89 -0.74 -12.11
N GLU A 29 -25.12 -0.30 -11.84
CA GLU A 29 -25.40 1.09 -11.44
C GLU A 29 -24.76 1.42 -10.08
N GLN A 30 -24.87 0.52 -9.09
CA GLN A 30 -24.24 0.69 -7.78
C GLN A 30 -22.71 0.84 -7.89
N ALA A 31 -22.06 -0.04 -8.66
CA ALA A 31 -20.61 -0.02 -8.87
C ALA A 31 -20.16 1.21 -9.66
N LEU A 32 -20.93 1.64 -10.67
CA LEU A 32 -20.65 2.88 -11.42
C LEU A 32 -20.70 4.10 -10.50
N ILE A 33 -21.74 4.23 -9.66
CA ILE A 33 -21.85 5.30 -8.67
C ILE A 33 -20.62 5.32 -7.76
N PHE A 34 -20.27 4.17 -7.19
CA PHE A 34 -19.12 4.04 -6.29
C PHE A 34 -17.80 4.42 -6.97
N LEU A 35 -17.51 3.85 -8.15
CA LEU A 35 -16.28 4.11 -8.89
C LEU A 35 -16.19 5.57 -9.37
N HIS A 36 -17.31 6.18 -9.75
CA HIS A 36 -17.33 7.57 -10.17
C HIS A 36 -17.03 8.52 -9.01
N ILE A 37 -17.54 8.22 -7.82
CA ILE A 37 -17.25 8.99 -6.61
C ILE A 37 -15.77 8.92 -6.27
N ILE A 38 -15.20 7.70 -6.15
CA ILE A 38 -13.81 7.55 -5.71
C ILE A 38 -12.81 7.96 -6.79
N GLY A 39 -13.11 7.71 -8.06
CA GLY A 39 -12.19 7.96 -9.17
C GLY A 39 -12.04 9.43 -9.51
N HIS A 40 -13.06 10.25 -9.22
CA HIS A 40 -13.06 11.68 -9.52
C HIS A 40 -13.21 12.55 -8.27
N ASN A 41 -13.22 11.97 -7.07
CA ASN A 41 -13.45 12.67 -5.81
C ASN A 41 -14.72 13.57 -5.84
N VAL A 42 -15.81 13.03 -6.37
CA VAL A 42 -17.05 13.78 -6.62
C VAL A 42 -17.98 13.73 -5.40
N ARG A 43 -18.54 14.89 -5.03
CA ARG A 43 -19.52 15.01 -3.95
C ARG A 43 -20.82 14.28 -4.28
N PHE A 44 -21.44 13.63 -3.30
CA PHE A 44 -22.69 12.86 -3.50
C PHE A 44 -23.82 13.68 -4.14
N ARG A 45 -23.93 14.98 -3.83
CA ARG A 45 -24.95 15.86 -4.45
C ARG A 45 -24.82 15.92 -5.97
N VAL A 46 -23.60 15.94 -6.50
CA VAL A 46 -23.36 15.99 -7.96
C VAL A 46 -23.76 14.67 -8.62
N ILE A 47 -23.47 13.55 -7.96
CA ILE A 47 -23.88 12.21 -8.41
C ILE A 47 -25.40 12.07 -8.38
N GLY A 48 -26.06 12.66 -7.38
CA GLY A 48 -27.53 12.66 -7.26
C GLY A 48 -28.20 13.23 -8.48
N ILE A 49 -27.69 14.36 -8.98
CA ILE A 49 -28.17 15.00 -10.20
C ILE A 49 -27.91 14.11 -11.42
N ARG A 50 -26.70 13.53 -11.53
CA ARG A 50 -26.32 12.72 -12.70
C ARG A 50 -27.10 11.41 -12.83
N PHE A 51 -27.34 10.73 -11.72
CA PHE A 51 -28.05 9.44 -11.69
C PHE A 51 -29.53 9.57 -11.34
N HIS A 52 -30.03 10.80 -11.13
CA HIS A 52 -31.41 11.08 -10.74
C HIS A 52 -31.82 10.32 -9.46
N ARG A 53 -30.93 10.27 -8.47
CA ARG A 53 -31.12 9.58 -7.19
C ARG A 53 -30.95 10.55 -6.02
N SER A 54 -31.64 10.27 -4.91
CA SER A 54 -31.42 11.04 -3.68
C SER A 54 -30.01 10.81 -3.12
N THR A 55 -29.48 11.80 -2.41
CA THR A 55 -28.17 11.71 -1.72
C THR A 55 -28.13 10.53 -0.74
N GLU A 56 -29.25 10.26 -0.07
CA GLU A 56 -29.40 9.11 0.83
C GLU A 56 -29.21 7.78 0.08
N THR A 57 -29.85 7.64 -1.08
CA THR A 57 -29.73 6.44 -1.93
C THR A 57 -28.28 6.22 -2.36
N ILE A 58 -27.60 7.29 -2.79
CA ILE A 58 -26.19 7.23 -3.18
C ILE A 58 -25.31 6.81 -2.00
N HIS A 59 -25.49 7.43 -0.84
CA HIS A 59 -24.73 7.09 0.37
C HIS A 59 -24.94 5.64 0.80
N LYS A 60 -26.19 5.16 0.73
CA LYS A 60 -26.55 3.77 1.03
C LYS A 60 -25.79 2.81 0.13
N TYR A 61 -25.89 2.96 -1.20
CA TYR A 61 -25.23 2.05 -2.13
C TYR A 61 -23.71 2.20 -2.17
N PHE A 62 -23.19 3.42 -1.95
CA PHE A 62 -21.77 3.63 -1.75
C PHE A 62 -21.23 2.77 -0.59
N LYS A 63 -21.93 2.75 0.56
CA LYS A 63 -21.56 1.90 1.69
C LYS A 63 -21.68 0.40 1.39
N VAL A 64 -22.69 -0.01 0.62
CA VAL A 64 -22.87 -1.41 0.21
C VAL A 64 -21.67 -1.86 -0.64
N ILE A 65 -21.32 -1.12 -1.69
CA ILE A 65 -20.17 -1.46 -2.54
C ILE A 65 -18.87 -1.38 -1.76
N LEU A 66 -18.66 -0.35 -0.93
CA LEU A 66 -17.47 -0.22 -0.10
C LEU A 66 -17.25 -1.47 0.77
N ARG A 67 -18.28 -1.93 1.47
CA ARG A 67 -18.21 -3.15 2.29
C ARG A 67 -17.92 -4.38 1.44
N GLY A 68 -18.53 -4.48 0.26
CA GLY A 68 -18.28 -5.58 -0.67
C GLY A 68 -16.83 -5.62 -1.16
N VAL A 69 -16.29 -4.47 -1.56
CA VAL A 69 -14.89 -4.34 -1.99
C VAL A 69 -13.93 -4.64 -0.84
N LEU A 70 -14.21 -4.17 0.38
CA LEU A 70 -13.36 -4.47 1.54
C LEU A 70 -13.31 -5.98 1.88
N LYS A 71 -14.37 -6.75 1.58
CA LYS A 71 -14.33 -8.22 1.73
C LYS A 71 -13.34 -8.89 0.78
N LEU A 72 -13.08 -8.29 -0.39
CA LEU A 72 -12.10 -8.80 -1.36
C LEU A 72 -10.66 -8.71 -0.85
N TYR A 73 -10.40 -7.89 0.18
CA TYR A 73 -9.08 -7.75 0.79
C TYR A 73 -8.44 -9.11 1.07
N ARG A 74 -9.18 -10.05 1.68
CA ARG A 74 -8.66 -11.38 2.04
C ARG A 74 -8.34 -12.26 0.83
N ALA A 75 -8.98 -12.02 -0.31
CA ALA A 75 -8.76 -12.80 -1.52
C ALA A 75 -7.59 -12.24 -2.34
N LEU A 76 -7.46 -10.91 -2.37
CA LEU A 76 -6.51 -10.17 -3.20
C LEU A 76 -5.16 -9.92 -2.52
N ILE A 77 -5.18 -9.57 -1.23
CA ILE A 77 -3.98 -9.26 -0.46
C ILE A 77 -3.63 -10.50 0.35
N ARG A 78 -2.50 -11.11 -0.02
CA ARG A 78 -2.01 -12.35 0.56
C ARG A 78 -0.58 -12.13 1.05
N LEU A 79 -0.26 -12.80 2.15
CA LEU A 79 1.11 -12.83 2.65
C LEU A 79 2.04 -13.45 1.59
N PRO A 80 3.31 -13.01 1.54
CA PRO A 80 4.26 -13.52 0.56
C PRO A 80 4.52 -15.02 0.76
N SER A 81 4.90 -15.69 -0.33
CA SER A 81 5.34 -17.10 -0.27
C SER A 81 6.57 -17.26 0.62
N LYS A 82 6.79 -18.48 1.12
CA LYS A 82 8.02 -18.88 1.81
C LYS A 82 9.21 -19.02 0.87
N ASP A 83 8.97 -19.10 -0.43
CA ASP A 83 10.04 -19.24 -1.42
C ASP A 83 10.70 -17.88 -1.70
N THR A 84 11.99 -17.90 -2.05
CA THR A 84 12.67 -16.71 -2.56
C THR A 84 12.01 -16.30 -3.88
N PRO A 85 11.57 -15.04 -4.03
CA PRO A 85 10.98 -14.55 -5.27
C PRO A 85 11.89 -14.85 -6.48
N PRO A 86 11.33 -15.26 -7.63
CA PRO A 86 12.12 -15.56 -8.83
C PRO A 86 12.96 -14.36 -9.28
N GLU A 87 12.47 -13.14 -9.06
CA GLU A 87 13.17 -11.89 -9.35
C GLU A 87 14.51 -11.79 -8.62
N ILE A 88 14.61 -12.34 -7.40
CA ILE A 88 15.87 -12.42 -6.66
C ILE A 88 16.64 -13.66 -7.09
N ARG A 89 16.00 -14.83 -7.07
CA ARG A 89 16.67 -16.13 -7.29
C ARG A 89 17.36 -16.19 -8.65
N ASP A 90 16.70 -15.68 -9.69
CA ASP A 90 17.17 -15.78 -11.07
C ASP A 90 18.11 -14.60 -11.42
N SER A 91 18.23 -13.61 -10.53
CA SER A 91 19.13 -12.47 -10.70
C SER A 91 20.49 -12.71 -10.05
N ARG A 92 21.55 -12.69 -10.87
CA ARG A 92 22.94 -12.82 -10.42
C ARG A 92 23.43 -11.62 -9.58
N SER A 93 22.78 -10.45 -9.72
CA SER A 93 23.14 -9.25 -8.96
C SER A 93 22.47 -9.21 -7.59
N LEU A 94 21.25 -9.75 -7.48
CA LEU A 94 20.48 -9.79 -6.24
C LEU A 94 20.78 -11.02 -5.38
N TYR A 95 20.96 -12.18 -5.99
CA TYR A 95 21.33 -13.40 -5.28
C TYR A 95 22.87 -13.52 -5.16
N PRO A 96 23.42 -13.85 -3.98
CA PRO A 96 22.74 -14.29 -2.75
C PRO A 96 22.44 -13.14 -1.75
N TYR A 97 22.73 -11.89 -2.09
CA TYR A 97 22.74 -10.78 -1.14
C TYR A 97 21.36 -10.43 -0.55
N PHE A 98 20.31 -10.54 -1.35
CA PHE A 98 18.92 -10.35 -0.94
C PHE A 98 18.17 -11.67 -0.80
N LYS A 99 18.92 -12.78 -0.62
CA LYS A 99 18.31 -14.07 -0.32
C LYS A 99 17.42 -13.89 0.92
N ASP A 100 16.19 -14.39 0.82
CA ASP A 100 15.16 -14.31 1.87
C ASP A 100 14.46 -12.95 2.06
N CYS A 101 14.78 -11.94 1.23
CA CYS A 101 13.95 -10.74 1.12
C CYS A 101 12.62 -11.09 0.43
N VAL A 102 11.50 -10.71 1.04
CA VAL A 102 10.15 -10.93 0.47
C VAL A 102 9.57 -9.68 -0.20
N GLY A 103 10.13 -8.50 0.10
CA GLY A 103 9.69 -7.27 -0.50
C GLY A 103 10.10 -6.02 0.28
N ALA A 104 9.36 -4.93 0.11
CA ALA A 104 9.60 -3.66 0.77
C ALA A 104 8.39 -3.22 1.60
N ILE A 105 8.63 -2.45 2.66
CA ILE A 105 7.61 -1.84 3.52
C ILE A 105 7.88 -0.35 3.56
N ASP A 106 6.82 0.43 3.36
CA ASP A 106 6.87 1.86 3.54
C ASP A 106 5.54 2.40 4.05
N GLY A 107 5.60 3.59 4.66
CA GLY A 107 4.46 4.35 5.13
C GLY A 107 4.10 5.40 4.10
N THR A 108 2.81 5.57 3.80
CA THR A 108 2.35 6.59 2.87
C THR A 108 1.23 7.43 3.47
N HIS A 109 1.34 8.75 3.31
CA HIS A 109 0.33 9.69 3.82
C HIS A 109 -0.76 9.98 2.80
N VAL A 110 -1.98 9.60 3.13
CA VAL A 110 -3.19 9.92 2.37
C VAL A 110 -3.92 11.08 3.04
N ARG A 111 -4.48 12.02 2.26
CA ARG A 111 -5.29 13.12 2.81
C ARG A 111 -6.47 12.59 3.60
N ALA A 112 -6.67 13.13 4.81
CA ALA A 112 -7.77 12.75 5.68
C ALA A 112 -8.61 13.98 6.01
N SER A 113 -9.94 13.82 6.05
CA SER A 113 -10.86 14.82 6.60
C SER A 113 -11.30 14.32 7.96
N VAL A 114 -10.89 15.03 9.01
CA VAL A 114 -11.18 14.67 10.39
C VAL A 114 -11.81 15.84 11.14
N PRO A 115 -12.65 15.56 12.15
CA PRO A 115 -13.24 16.60 13.00
C PRO A 115 -12.18 17.49 13.65
N PRO A 116 -12.44 18.79 13.84
CA PRO A 116 -11.48 19.75 14.42
C PRO A 116 -10.82 19.29 15.72
N GLU A 117 -11.57 18.55 16.54
CA GLU A 117 -11.17 18.11 17.87
C GLU A 117 -9.98 17.14 17.84
N ILE A 118 -9.83 16.37 16.75
CA ILE A 118 -8.76 15.38 16.60
C ILE A 118 -7.69 15.80 15.59
N GLN A 119 -7.83 16.96 14.93
CA GLN A 119 -6.92 17.40 13.85
C GLN A 119 -5.46 17.43 14.27
N GLY A 120 -5.16 17.76 15.53
CA GLY A 120 -3.80 17.84 16.05
C GLY A 120 -2.98 16.56 15.81
N GLY A 121 -3.59 15.38 15.97
CA GLY A 121 -2.93 14.09 15.70
C GLY A 121 -2.77 13.78 14.22
N PHE A 122 -3.68 14.28 13.38
CA PHE A 122 -3.67 14.03 11.94
C PHE A 122 -2.88 15.06 11.14
N CYS A 123 -2.41 16.15 11.77
CA CYS A 123 -1.53 17.11 11.14
C CYS A 123 -0.21 16.43 10.74
N GLY A 124 -0.05 16.21 9.44
CA GLY A 124 1.18 15.63 8.90
C GLY A 124 2.32 16.66 8.86
N ARG A 125 3.49 16.21 8.41
CA ARG A 125 4.69 17.05 8.21
C ARG A 125 4.55 18.06 7.05
N LYS A 126 3.52 17.91 6.21
CA LYS A 126 3.17 18.76 5.06
C LYS A 126 1.75 19.25 5.24
N ASP A 127 1.50 20.54 4.94
CA ASP A 127 0.27 21.29 5.24
C ASP A 127 -1.01 20.45 5.17
N GLY A 128 -1.69 20.32 6.31
CA GLY A 128 -3.03 19.74 6.48
C GLY A 128 -3.07 18.32 7.06
N THR A 129 -4.27 17.78 7.18
CA THR A 129 -4.52 16.50 7.85
C THR A 129 -4.32 15.31 6.91
N THR A 130 -3.57 14.32 7.38
CA THR A 130 -3.27 13.07 6.67
C THR A 130 -3.48 11.87 7.58
N GLN A 131 -3.65 10.70 6.97
CA GLN A 131 -3.59 9.39 7.60
C GLN A 131 -2.38 8.66 7.06
N ASN A 132 -1.61 8.03 7.96
CA ASN A 132 -0.55 7.13 7.58
C ASN A 132 -1.14 5.76 7.18
N VAL A 133 -0.67 5.23 6.07
CA VAL A 133 -1.01 3.92 5.54
C VAL A 133 0.27 3.13 5.37
N LEU A 134 0.44 2.09 6.18
CA LEU A 134 1.53 1.13 6.07
C LEU A 134 1.19 0.12 4.97
N ALA A 135 2.07 -0.04 3.98
CA ALA A 135 1.79 -0.90 2.84
C ALA A 135 3.01 -1.76 2.42
N PRO A 136 3.17 -2.96 3.01
CA PRO A 136 4.12 -3.96 2.54
C PRO A 136 3.80 -4.44 1.12
N ILE A 137 4.79 -4.40 0.23
CA ILE A 137 4.71 -4.87 -1.16
C ILE A 137 5.71 -5.97 -1.45
N SER A 138 5.40 -6.88 -2.37
CA SER A 138 6.31 -7.88 -2.92
C SER A 138 7.01 -7.40 -4.20
N PHE A 139 7.97 -8.17 -4.70
CA PHE A 139 8.76 -7.85 -5.91
C PHE A 139 7.92 -7.74 -7.21
N ASP A 140 6.74 -8.37 -7.24
CA ASP A 140 5.76 -8.23 -8.30
C ASP A 140 4.86 -6.99 -8.15
N LEU A 141 5.22 -6.07 -7.25
CA LEU A 141 4.53 -4.82 -6.92
C LEU A 141 3.09 -5.01 -6.42
N LYS A 142 2.77 -6.20 -5.88
CA LYS A 142 1.49 -6.45 -5.22
C LYS A 142 1.60 -6.16 -3.73
N PHE A 143 0.52 -5.61 -3.17
CA PHE A 143 0.40 -5.48 -1.73
C PHE A 143 0.28 -6.85 -1.07
N THR A 144 1.10 -7.07 -0.06
CA THR A 144 1.06 -8.26 0.80
C THR A 144 0.32 -8.01 2.10
N TYR A 145 0.21 -6.73 2.48
CA TYR A 145 -0.59 -6.24 3.59
C TYR A 145 -0.88 -4.74 3.39
N VAL A 146 -1.97 -4.23 3.96
CA VAL A 146 -2.25 -2.80 4.03
C VAL A 146 -2.89 -2.49 5.38
N LEU A 147 -2.29 -1.59 6.14
CA LEU A 147 -2.87 -1.03 7.36
C LEU A 147 -3.06 0.46 7.20
N ALA A 148 -4.33 0.87 7.14
CA ALA A 148 -4.73 2.26 7.05
C ALA A 148 -5.38 2.73 8.36
N GLY A 149 -5.38 4.04 8.56
CA GLY A 149 -6.13 4.70 9.65
C GLY A 149 -5.27 5.21 10.80
N TRP A 150 -3.95 5.08 10.73
CA TRP A 150 -3.04 5.73 11.66
C TRP A 150 -3.01 7.24 11.43
N GLU A 151 -2.83 8.02 12.49
CA GLU A 151 -2.80 9.47 12.37
C GLU A 151 -1.58 9.94 11.56
N GLY A 152 -1.70 11.04 10.83
CA GLY A 152 -0.64 11.56 9.97
C GLY A 152 0.66 11.93 10.69
N SER A 153 0.59 12.24 11.99
CA SER A 153 1.76 12.49 12.85
C SER A 153 2.38 11.21 13.44
N ALA A 154 1.71 10.06 13.33
CA ALA A 154 2.20 8.82 13.89
C ALA A 154 3.47 8.35 13.16
N HIS A 155 4.45 7.90 13.94
CA HIS A 155 5.69 7.34 13.40
C HIS A 155 5.43 6.02 12.68
N ASP A 156 6.22 5.74 11.64
CA ASP A 156 6.11 4.52 10.85
C ASP A 156 6.35 3.26 11.70
N SER A 157 7.31 3.29 12.63
CA SER A 157 7.49 2.23 13.66
C SER A 157 6.20 1.93 14.43
N ARG A 158 5.38 2.94 14.72
CA ARG A 158 4.14 2.76 15.50
C ARG A 158 3.08 2.02 14.69
N ALA A 159 2.92 2.42 13.42
CA ALA A 159 2.03 1.73 12.50
C ALA A 159 2.48 0.28 12.26
N LEU A 160 3.80 0.05 12.15
CA LEU A 160 4.35 -1.29 12.00
C LEU A 160 4.14 -2.18 13.23
N ASN A 161 4.38 -1.68 14.44
CA ASN A 161 4.14 -2.45 15.66
C ASN A 161 2.66 -2.84 15.81
N ASP A 162 1.74 -1.92 15.54
CA ASP A 162 0.31 -2.22 15.53
C ASP A 162 -0.08 -3.24 14.45
N ALA A 163 0.59 -3.21 13.29
CA ALA A 163 0.39 -4.22 12.26
C ALA A 163 0.73 -5.62 12.78
N PHE A 164 1.78 -5.77 13.58
CA PHE A 164 2.17 -7.05 14.19
C PHE A 164 1.24 -7.50 15.31
N ASP A 165 0.78 -6.57 16.16
CA ASP A 165 -0.02 -6.89 17.35
C ASP A 165 -1.48 -7.24 17.04
N ARG A 166 -1.97 -6.91 15.83
CA ARG A 166 -3.35 -7.17 15.43
C ARG A 166 -3.66 -8.66 15.26
N PRO A 167 -4.84 -9.14 15.68
CA PRO A 167 -5.31 -10.49 15.37
C PRO A 167 -5.40 -10.73 13.86
N GLY A 168 -4.61 -11.68 13.35
CA GLY A 168 -4.49 -11.90 11.90
C GLY A 168 -3.82 -10.73 11.17
N GLY A 169 -2.98 -9.97 11.88
CA GLY A 169 -2.22 -8.85 11.37
C GLY A 169 -1.07 -9.27 10.46
N PHE A 170 -0.14 -8.35 10.28
CA PHE A 170 1.02 -8.56 9.41
C PHE A 170 1.96 -9.60 10.00
N LEU A 171 2.36 -10.58 9.20
CA LEU A 171 3.25 -11.66 9.61
C LEU A 171 4.39 -11.79 8.60
N ILE A 172 5.61 -11.84 9.12
CA ILE A 172 6.79 -12.13 8.31
C ILE A 172 7.09 -13.62 8.48
N PRO A 173 7.15 -14.40 7.38
CA PRO A 173 7.50 -15.82 7.45
C PRO A 173 8.88 -16.02 8.11
N GLU A 174 9.06 -17.17 8.76
CA GLU A 174 10.31 -17.49 9.44
C GLU A 174 11.50 -17.45 8.46
N SER A 175 12.62 -16.88 8.93
CA SER A 175 13.83 -16.66 8.13
C SER A 175 13.65 -15.73 6.92
N LYS A 176 12.58 -14.92 6.86
CA LYS A 176 12.37 -13.88 5.84
C LYS A 176 12.46 -12.49 6.44
N TYR A 177 12.66 -11.49 5.57
CA TYR A 177 12.63 -10.08 5.96
C TYR A 177 12.09 -9.19 4.84
N TYR A 178 11.63 -8.00 5.23
CA TYR A 178 11.31 -6.92 4.32
C TYR A 178 12.35 -5.81 4.42
N LEU A 179 12.56 -5.08 3.32
CA LEU A 179 13.32 -3.85 3.32
C LEU A 179 12.41 -2.70 3.77
N GLY A 180 12.81 -1.97 4.81
CA GLY A 180 12.13 -0.76 5.28
C GLY A 180 13.02 0.46 5.15
N ASP A 181 12.42 1.64 5.24
CA ASP A 181 13.17 2.87 5.44
C ASP A 181 13.86 2.92 6.82
N ALA A 182 14.72 3.91 7.05
CA ALA A 182 15.39 4.09 8.34
C ALA A 182 14.45 4.59 9.45
N GLY A 183 13.22 4.98 9.11
CA GLY A 183 12.17 5.35 10.05
C GLY A 183 11.50 4.16 10.71
N TYR A 184 11.76 2.94 10.26
CA TYR A 184 11.43 1.72 11.00
C TYR A 184 12.59 1.36 11.93
N ASP A 185 12.35 1.49 13.24
CA ASP A 185 13.23 0.87 14.22
C ASP A 185 13.32 -0.64 13.93
N VAL A 186 14.43 -1.29 14.29
CA VAL A 186 14.61 -2.73 14.05
C VAL A 186 13.63 -3.53 14.93
N VAL A 187 12.42 -3.74 14.43
CA VAL A 187 11.36 -4.49 15.12
C VAL A 187 11.62 -5.98 14.91
N MET A 188 12.16 -6.63 15.94
CA MET A 188 12.26 -8.09 16.02
C MET A 188 10.87 -8.67 16.27
N SER A 189 10.39 -9.59 15.41
CA SER A 189 9.14 -10.29 15.68
C SER A 189 9.28 -11.13 16.97
N LYS A 190 8.36 -10.95 17.93
CA LYS A 190 8.34 -11.74 19.16
C LYS A 190 7.78 -13.13 18.86
N GLY A 191 8.66 -14.09 18.61
CA GLY A 191 8.27 -15.47 18.35
C GLY A 191 9.42 -16.48 18.32
N LYS A 192 9.92 -16.83 19.52
CA LYS A 192 10.71 -18.03 19.90
C LYS A 192 12.20 -18.08 19.52
N GLU A 193 12.96 -18.44 20.57
CA GLU A 193 14.40 -18.71 20.71
C GLU A 193 15.39 -17.61 20.35
N LYS A 194 16.27 -17.32 21.33
CA LYS A 194 17.52 -16.57 21.13
C LYS A 194 18.44 -17.39 20.22
N VAL A 195 18.20 -17.36 18.91
CA VAL A 195 19.25 -17.65 17.94
C VAL A 195 19.96 -16.34 17.68
N GLY A 196 21.28 -16.33 17.89
CA GLY A 196 22.13 -15.14 17.92
C GLY A 196 21.77 -14.08 16.88
N THR A 197 21.63 -12.85 17.34
CA THR A 197 21.30 -11.64 16.58
C THR A 197 22.29 -11.40 15.44
N LYS A 198 21.97 -11.90 14.25
CA LYS A 198 22.51 -11.36 13.01
C LYS A 198 21.71 -10.10 12.69
N HIS A 199 22.18 -8.99 13.27
CA HIS A 199 21.89 -7.66 12.78
C HIS A 199 21.93 -7.68 11.24
N PHE A 200 20.91 -7.14 10.57
CA PHE A 200 20.99 -6.89 9.14
C PHE A 200 22.00 -5.77 8.92
N ARG A 201 23.27 -6.14 8.79
CA ARG A 201 24.35 -5.22 8.44
C ARG A 201 24.31 -5.06 6.93
N TRP A 202 23.95 -3.88 6.46
CA TRP A 202 24.04 -3.51 5.05
C TRP A 202 25.46 -3.78 4.55
N LEU A 203 25.63 -4.77 3.67
CA LEU A 203 26.94 -5.16 3.16
C LEU A 203 27.29 -4.31 1.94
N LEU A 204 28.59 -4.05 1.74
CA LEU A 204 29.06 -3.29 0.58
C LEU A 204 28.55 -3.85 -0.77
N PRO A 205 28.44 -5.17 -1.00
CA PRO A 205 27.83 -5.69 -2.22
C PRO A 205 26.34 -5.33 -2.36
N MET A 206 25.59 -5.24 -1.25
CA MET A 206 24.18 -4.83 -1.27
C MET A 206 24.05 -3.35 -1.66
N HIS A 207 24.98 -2.52 -1.17
CA HIS A 207 25.07 -1.11 -1.57
C HIS A 207 25.32 -0.98 -3.08
N THR A 208 26.32 -1.69 -3.60
CA THR A 208 26.65 -1.66 -5.03
C THR A 208 25.49 -2.17 -5.88
N THR A 209 24.88 -3.31 -5.54
CA THR A 209 23.73 -3.86 -6.28
C THR A 209 22.53 -2.91 -6.26
N MET A 210 22.19 -2.31 -5.12
CA MET A 210 21.08 -1.37 -5.02
C MET A 210 21.32 -0.14 -5.89
N LEU A 211 22.55 0.39 -5.90
CA LEU A 211 22.92 1.50 -6.78
C LEU A 211 22.84 1.10 -8.27
N THR A 212 23.24 -0.11 -8.63
CA THR A 212 23.12 -0.60 -10.01
C THR A 212 21.65 -0.74 -10.44
N LEU A 213 20.79 -1.30 -9.59
CA LEU A 213 19.35 -1.41 -9.88
C LEU A 213 18.66 -0.05 -9.99
N LEU A 214 19.00 0.89 -9.09
CA LEU A 214 18.50 2.26 -9.18
C LEU A 214 18.98 2.93 -10.47
N ALA A 215 20.23 2.69 -10.90
CA ALA A 215 20.75 3.18 -12.17
C ALA A 215 20.05 2.53 -13.39
N GLU A 216 19.72 1.25 -13.33
CA GLU A 216 18.95 0.53 -14.36
C GLU A 216 17.50 1.02 -14.47
N GLU A 217 16.84 1.26 -13.35
CA GLU A 217 15.50 1.86 -13.33
C GLU A 217 15.52 3.32 -13.82
N VAL A 218 16.58 4.08 -13.50
CA VAL A 218 16.84 5.40 -14.09
C VAL A 218 17.02 5.32 -15.61
N ALA A 219 17.69 4.28 -16.12
CA ALA A 219 17.89 4.07 -17.56
C ALA A 219 16.62 3.66 -18.33
N LYS A 220 15.64 3.03 -17.67
CA LYS A 220 14.35 2.62 -18.27
C LYS A 220 13.35 3.77 -18.47
N GLY A 221 13.66 4.97 -17.98
CA GLY A 221 12.87 6.18 -18.20
C GLY A 221 11.66 6.32 -17.27
N ASN A 222 11.62 7.42 -16.51
CA ASN A 222 10.56 7.73 -15.54
C ASN A 222 9.20 7.98 -16.22
N LYS A 223 8.15 7.24 -15.81
CA LYS A 223 6.76 7.61 -16.08
C LYS A 223 6.27 8.69 -15.09
N PRO A 224 5.29 9.54 -15.49
CA PRO A 224 5.21 10.92 -15.03
C PRO A 224 4.28 11.10 -13.83
N SER A 225 4.58 10.50 -12.68
CA SER A 225 3.91 10.88 -11.42
C SER A 225 4.68 10.39 -10.18
N ASN A 226 5.09 11.34 -9.35
CA ASN A 226 5.77 11.25 -8.04
C ASN A 226 7.22 10.73 -7.99
N THR A 227 8.01 11.06 -9.01
CA THR A 227 9.44 10.76 -9.15
C THR A 227 10.36 11.93 -8.75
N PHE A 228 11.57 11.59 -8.29
CA PHE A 228 12.57 12.49 -7.71
C PHE A 228 12.99 13.64 -8.64
N LYS A 229 13.14 14.84 -8.06
CA LYS A 229 13.47 16.09 -8.77
C LYS A 229 14.97 16.14 -9.13
N ALA A 230 15.26 16.67 -10.32
CA ALA A 230 16.59 16.76 -10.93
C ALA A 230 17.66 17.50 -10.10
N GLY A 231 17.28 18.37 -9.15
CA GLY A 231 18.23 19.04 -8.25
C GLY A 231 18.81 18.14 -7.15
N SER A 232 18.11 17.05 -6.80
CA SER A 232 18.51 16.16 -5.70
C SER A 232 19.74 15.31 -6.04
N PHE A 233 19.96 15.04 -7.32
CA PHE A 233 21.14 14.32 -7.82
C PHE A 233 22.43 15.15 -7.74
N ALA A 234 22.34 16.48 -7.82
CA ALA A 234 23.51 17.36 -7.76
C ALA A 234 24.13 17.43 -6.36
N ILE A 235 23.32 17.27 -5.31
CA ILE A 235 23.79 17.26 -3.91
C ILE A 235 24.47 15.93 -3.61
N VAL A 236 23.85 14.81 -4.00
CA VAL A 236 24.42 13.47 -3.83
C VAL A 236 25.72 13.30 -4.63
N ALA A 237 25.82 13.83 -5.85
CA ALA A 237 27.05 13.80 -6.65
C ALA A 237 28.21 14.63 -6.05
N LYS A 238 27.88 15.70 -5.31
CA LYS A 238 28.87 16.58 -4.68
C LYS A 238 29.44 15.98 -3.39
N GLU A 239 28.60 15.30 -2.61
CA GLU A 239 29.01 14.59 -1.39
C GLU A 239 29.85 13.33 -1.67
N ILE A 240 29.69 12.70 -2.85
CA ILE A 240 30.44 11.51 -3.27
C ILE A 240 31.80 11.88 -3.90
N SER A 241 32.05 13.16 -4.20
CA SER A 241 33.28 13.65 -4.84
C SER A 241 34.21 14.42 -3.89
N ALA A 242 33.94 14.42 -2.58
CA ALA A 242 34.78 14.96 -1.51
C ALA A 242 35.29 13.83 -0.61
#